data_AF-A0A972TI89-F1
#
_entry.id   AF-A0A972TI89-F1
#
_cell.length_a   1.000
_cell.length_b   1.000
_cell.length_c   1.000
_cell.angle_alpha   90.00
_cell.angle_beta   90.00
_cell.angle_gamma   90.00
#
_symmetry.space_group_name_H-M   'P 1'
#
loop_
_entity.id
_entity.type
_entity.pdbx_description
1 polymer ?
#
loop_
_entity_poly.entity_id
_entity_poly.type
_entity_poly.pdbx_seq_one_letter_code
_entity_poly.pdbx_strand_id
1 'polypeptide(L)' 'MLSKEDFKDYLRQLSFFESNMFYLYRTCSDKVEDGHIKDICKDLATQEAVHDLIVKKISKIFKTLEQ' A
#
# COMPACT_ATOMS: atom_id res chain seq x y z
N MET A 1 8.54 17.93 -14.20
CA MET A 1 7.29 17.20 -14.49
C MET A 1 7.71 15.75 -14.74
N LEU A 2 7.13 14.78 -14.04
CA LEU A 2 7.46 13.36 -14.27
C LEU A 2 7.01 12.96 -15.67
N SER A 3 7.80 12.15 -16.38
CA SER A 3 7.33 11.54 -17.62
C SER A 3 6.22 10.53 -17.33
N LYS A 4 5.50 10.09 -18.36
CA LYS A 4 4.46 9.05 -18.20
C LYS A 4 5.04 7.76 -17.64
N GLU A 5 6.22 7.37 -18.09
CA GLU A 5 6.90 6.16 -17.61
C GLU A 5 7.37 6.34 -16.16
N ASP A 6 7.89 7.51 -15.78
CA ASP A 6 8.24 7.80 -14.38
C ASP A 6 7.01 7.70 -13.47
N PHE A 7 5.84 8.16 -13.93
CA PHE A 7 4.60 8.08 -13.16
C PHE A 7 4.11 6.63 -13.00
N LYS A 8 4.18 5.81 -14.07
CA LYS A 8 3.87 4.38 -13.98
C LYS A 8 4.79 3.67 -13.00
N ASP A 9 6.08 3.98 -13.07
CA ASP A 9 7.08 3.37 -12.21
C ASP A 9 6.92 3.79 -10.75
N TYR A 10 6.57 5.05 -10.52
CA TYR A 10 6.18 5.56 -9.22
C TYR A 10 4.97 4.81 -8.64
N LEU A 11 3.88 4.63 -9.38
CA LEU A 11 2.71 3.88 -8.91
C LEU A 11 3.05 2.41 -8.59
N ARG A 12 3.91 1.78 -9.40
CA ARG A 12 4.41 0.42 -9.14
C ARG A 12 5.19 0.34 -7.85
N GLN A 13 6.12 1.27 -7.62
CA GLN A 13 6.91 1.34 -6.39
C GLN A 13 6.02 1.61 -5.17
N LEU A 14 5.06 2.52 -5.30
CA LEU A 14 4.12 2.83 -4.23
C LEU A 14 3.32 1.60 -3.80
N SER A 15 2.71 0.87 -4.75
CA SER A 15 1.99 -0.39 -4.46
C SER A 15 2.88 -1.44 -3.78
N PHE A 16 4.16 -1.53 -4.18
CA PHE A 16 5.13 -2.40 -3.52
C PHE A 16 5.38 -2.00 -2.06
N PHE A 17 5.55 -0.70 -1.77
CA PHE A 17 5.74 -0.22 -0.41
C PHE A 17 4.50 -0.47 0.46
N GLU A 18 3.30 -0.15 -0.03
CA GLU A 18 2.05 -0.38 0.70
C GLU A 18 1.87 -1.86 1.06
N SER A 19 2.12 -2.77 0.11
CA SER A 19 2.08 -4.21 0.37
C SER A 19 3.11 -4.65 1.41
N ASN A 20 4.33 -4.14 1.37
CA ASN A 20 5.36 -4.49 2.35
C ASN A 20 5.02 -3.98 3.75
N MET A 21 4.50 -2.75 3.86
CA MET A 21 4.07 -2.17 5.13
C MET A 21 2.91 -2.95 5.73
N PHE A 22 1.94 -3.37 4.91
CA PHE A 22 0.89 -4.30 5.34
C PHE A 22 1.46 -5.56 6.02
N TYR A 23 2.42 -6.24 5.38
CA TYR A 23 3.01 -7.46 5.96
C TYR A 23 3.82 -7.17 7.22
N LEU A 24 4.52 -6.05 7.28
CA LEU A 24 5.27 -5.62 8.46
C LEU A 24 4.33 -5.40 9.64
N TYR A 25 3.23 -4.66 9.44
CA TYR A 25 2.26 -4.40 10.49
C TYR A 25 1.47 -5.65 10.89
N ARG A 26 1.15 -6.55 9.95
CA ARG A 26 0.61 -7.87 10.29
C ARG A 26 1.56 -8.66 11.18
N THR A 27 2.83 -8.73 10.80
CA THR A 27 3.87 -9.43 11.58
C THR A 27 4.04 -8.80 12.96
N CYS A 28 4.00 -7.45 13.06
CA CYS A 28 3.98 -6.74 14.34
C CYS A 28 2.80 -7.22 15.20
N SER A 29 1.58 -7.21 14.65
CA SER A 29 0.38 -7.57 15.37
C SER A 29 0.39 -9.02 15.88
N ASP A 30 1.04 -9.93 15.14
CA ASP A 30 1.13 -11.34 15.52
C ASP A 30 2.16 -11.57 16.64
N LYS A 31 3.21 -10.75 16.72
CA LYS A 31 4.34 -10.93 17.65
C LYS A 31 4.22 -10.12 18.93
N VAL A 32 3.50 -9.00 18.92
CA VAL A 32 3.40 -8.12 20.09
C VAL A 32 2.42 -8.67 21.13
N GLU A 33 2.83 -8.65 22.40
CA GLU A 33 2.00 -9.10 23.52
C GLU A 33 1.03 -8.02 23.99
N ASP A 34 1.46 -6.75 23.96
CA ASP A 34 0.65 -5.60 24.33
C ASP A 34 -0.59 -5.49 23.42
N GLY A 35 -1.77 -5.56 24.03
CA GLY A 35 -3.05 -5.56 23.32
C GLY A 35 -3.32 -4.24 22.57
N HIS A 36 -2.90 -3.10 23.12
CA HIS A 36 -3.12 -1.82 22.49
C HIS A 36 -2.23 -1.66 21.25
N ILE A 37 -0.95 -2.02 21.37
CA ILE A 37 -0.01 -2.00 20.22
C ILE A 37 -0.46 -3.01 19.15
N LYS A 38 -0.98 -4.18 19.55
CA LYS A 38 -1.53 -5.18 18.64
C LYS A 38 -2.67 -4.60 17.80
N ASP A 39 -3.60 -3.90 18.43
CA ASP A 39 -4.75 -3.31 17.73
C ASP A 39 -4.31 -2.17 16.80
N ILE A 40 -3.35 -1.33 17.21
CA ILE A 40 -2.74 -0.32 16.33
C ILE A 40 -2.09 -0.98 15.11
N CYS A 41 -1.29 -2.04 15.30
CA CYS A 41 -0.64 -2.74 14.19
C CYS A 41 -1.67 -3.40 13.24
N LYS A 42 -2.81 -3.90 13.74
CA LYS A 42 -3.89 -4.41 12.87
C LYS A 42 -4.57 -3.31 12.07
N ASP A 43 -4.83 -2.16 12.70
CA ASP A 43 -5.45 -1.02 12.04
C ASP A 43 -4.54 -0.49 10.93
N LEU A 44 -3.26 -0.25 11.23
CA LEU A 44 -2.26 0.18 10.25
C LEU A 44 -2.16 -0.80 9.09
N ALA A 45 -2.06 -2.11 9.34
CA ALA A 45 -2.08 -3.09 8.26
C ALA A 45 -3.32 -2.94 7.36
N THR A 46 -4.50 -2.78 7.96
CA THR A 46 -5.74 -2.60 7.19
C THR A 46 -5.69 -1.35 6.32
N GLN A 47 -5.14 -0.25 6.83
CA GLN A 47 -4.98 0.99 6.07
C GLN A 47 -4.04 0.80 4.87
N GLU A 48 -2.88 0.15 5.04
CA GLU A 48 -1.95 -0.07 3.92
C GLU A 48 -2.55 -0.98 2.83
N ALA A 49 -3.38 -1.97 3.21
CA ALA A 49 -4.11 -2.77 2.23
C ALA A 49 -5.11 -1.93 1.41
N VAL A 50 -5.74 -0.93 2.03
CA VAL A 50 -6.62 0.03 1.34
C VAL A 50 -5.82 0.96 0.44
N HIS A 51 -4.66 1.45 0.89
CA HIS A 51 -3.78 2.29 0.07
C HIS A 51 -3.30 1.56 -1.18
N ASP A 52 -2.82 0.31 -1.05
CA ASP A 52 -2.43 -0.52 -2.19
C ASP A 52 -3.58 -0.69 -3.21
N LEU A 53 -4.81 -0.93 -2.72
CA LEU A 53 -5.99 -1.02 -3.57
C LEU A 53 -6.27 0.30 -4.32
N ILE A 54 -6.12 1.44 -3.66
CA ILE A 54 -6.29 2.76 -4.28
C ILE A 54 -5.24 2.96 -5.38
N VAL A 55 -3.97 2.66 -5.13
CA VAL A 55 -2.88 2.77 -6.11
C VAL A 55 -3.15 1.90 -7.33
N LYS A 56 -3.63 0.67 -7.13
CA LYS A 56 -4.04 -0.23 -8.22
C LYS A 56 -5.21 0.33 -9.03
N LYS A 57 -6.20 0.96 -8.39
CA LYS A 57 -7.31 1.63 -9.09
C LYS A 57 -6.82 2.82 -9.91
N ILE A 58 -5.96 3.67 -9.35
CA ILE A 58 -5.34 4.81 -10.07
C ILE A 58 -4.57 4.30 -11.29
N SER A 59 -3.76 3.25 -11.10
CA SER A 59 -2.99 2.63 -12.19
C SER A 59 -3.89 2.13 -13.33
N LYS A 60 -5.07 1.59 -13.00
CA LYS A 60 -6.05 1.17 -14.00
C LYS A 60 -6.66 2.36 -14.76
N ILE A 61 -7.06 3.42 -14.03
CA ILE A 61 -7.60 4.65 -14.64
C ILE A 61 -6.58 5.25 -15.60
N PHE A 62 -5.31 5.35 -15.17
CA PHE A 62 -4.24 5.91 -15.97
C PHE A 62 -4.05 5.14 -17.28
N LYS A 63 -4.03 3.79 -17.23
CA LYS A 63 -3.97 2.95 -18.44
C LYS A 63 -5.14 3.16 -19.39
N THR A 64 -6.36 3.40 -18.87
CA THR A 64 -7.53 3.68 -19.71
C THR A 64 -7.44 5.03 -20.41
N LEU A 65 -6.85 6.05 -19.76
CA LEU A 65 -6.66 7.38 -20.36
C LEU A 65 -5.56 7.43 -21.43
N GLU A 66 -4.72 6.39 -21.53
CA GLU A 66 -3.69 6.26 -22.57
C GLU A 66 -4.18 5.60 -23.86
N GLN A 67 -5.38 5.01 -23.86
CA GLN A 67 -6.02 4.38 -25.03
C GLN A 67 -6.80 5.41 -25.84
#